data_AF-A0A9Y4TPX4-F1
#
_entry.id   AF-A0A9Y4TPX4-F1
#
_cell.length_a   1.000
_cell.length_b   1.000
_cell.length_c   1.000
_cell.angle_alpha   90.00
_cell.angle_beta   90.00
_cell.angle_gamma   90.00
#
_symmetry.space_group_name_H-M   'P 1'
#
loop_
_entity.id
_entity.type
_entity.pdbx_description
1 polymer ?
#
loop_
_entity_poly.entity_id
_entity_poly.type
_entity_poly.pdbx_seq_one_letter_code
_entity_poly.pdbx_strand_id
1 'polypeptide(L)'
;MQAHISETGFNLAVTGHNTFNLPGQTRHLIDTLRAYEGLNFEEDWKLLTILMGMNDICDYCKDKALFSVDNFIHYMTVSLEMLMNEVPRMIVNVVQILPMQTLREVQKPTPGCLLQRSFCSCLIEPVARSPELRELVEVNLEFQKRLEQLLHSDRFFRDDFAVVLQPFLKHADPPRLPSGRIDMTFFTHDCFHFTMKGHEELAKGLWNNMFQPEGGKMIVSSFSDPIGLICPPTNHPYIFTRPIAARSGRPRLRSGAQTVFLLLSVGLAHLGFM
;
A
#
# COMPACT_ATOMS: atom_id res chain seq x y z
N MET A 1 20.98 -16.47 -10.66
CA MET A 1 21.10 -15.77 -11.96
C MET A 1 19.94 -14.80 -12.02
N GLN A 2 20.20 -13.50 -12.02
CA GLN A 2 19.16 -12.49 -12.07
C GLN A 2 18.81 -12.28 -13.55
N ALA A 3 17.52 -12.36 -13.91
CA ALA A 3 17.08 -12.17 -15.29
C ALA A 3 17.39 -10.73 -15.73
N HIS A 4 17.66 -10.55 -17.02
CA HIS A 4 18.05 -9.24 -17.55
C HIS A 4 16.83 -8.30 -17.59
N ILE A 5 17.04 -6.99 -17.42
CA ILE A 5 15.96 -5.99 -17.41
C ILE A 5 15.10 -6.01 -18.69
N SER A 6 15.67 -6.45 -19.82
CA SER A 6 14.92 -6.64 -21.08
C SER A 6 13.86 -7.74 -21.01
N GLU A 7 13.95 -8.66 -20.05
CA GLU A 7 13.02 -9.77 -19.86
C GLU A 7 12.01 -9.47 -18.74
N THR A 8 12.46 -8.87 -17.64
CA THR A 8 11.63 -8.62 -16.45
C THR A 8 11.07 -7.20 -16.35
N GLY A 9 11.56 -6.27 -17.18
CA GLY A 9 11.44 -4.84 -16.90
C GLY A 9 12.01 -4.52 -15.52
N PHE A 10 11.46 -3.48 -14.88
CA PHE A 10 11.80 -3.10 -13.50
C PHE A 10 11.11 -3.95 -12.43
N ASN A 11 10.70 -5.19 -12.75
CA ASN A 11 10.29 -6.14 -11.73
C ASN A 11 11.54 -6.73 -11.04
N LEU A 12 11.88 -6.16 -9.88
CA LEU A 12 13.03 -6.57 -9.07
C LEU A 12 12.62 -7.39 -7.84
N ALA A 13 11.40 -7.93 -7.81
CA ALA A 13 10.92 -8.74 -6.70
C ALA A 13 11.70 -10.07 -6.64
N VAL A 14 12.07 -10.47 -5.42
CA VAL A 14 12.78 -11.73 -5.17
C VAL A 14 11.97 -12.61 -4.24
N THR A 15 11.79 -13.86 -4.62
CA THR A 15 11.05 -14.87 -3.84
C THR A 15 11.64 -15.02 -2.44
N GLY A 16 10.78 -15.01 -1.42
CA GLY A 16 11.16 -15.24 -0.02
C GLY A 16 11.84 -14.04 0.67
N HIS A 17 12.06 -12.91 -0.01
CA HIS A 17 12.61 -11.73 0.67
C HIS A 17 11.64 -11.15 1.69
N ASN A 18 12.18 -10.78 2.85
CA ASN A 18 11.49 -10.05 3.91
C ASN A 18 11.84 -8.56 3.81
N THR A 19 11.22 -7.74 4.65
CA THR A 19 11.40 -6.29 4.61
C THR A 19 12.83 -5.88 5.00
N PHE A 20 13.57 -6.74 5.74
CA PHE A 20 15.01 -6.55 5.96
C PHE A 20 15.83 -6.46 4.66
N ASN A 21 15.39 -7.12 3.58
CA ASN A 21 16.04 -7.08 2.28
C ASN A 21 15.66 -5.84 1.45
N LEU A 22 14.62 -5.10 1.86
CA LEU A 22 14.07 -4.01 1.06
C LEU A 22 15.08 -2.89 0.80
N PRO A 23 15.89 -2.42 1.76
CA PRO A 23 16.89 -1.38 1.49
C PRO A 23 17.91 -1.77 0.41
N GLY A 24 18.32 -3.04 0.38
CA GLY A 24 19.21 -3.57 -0.65
C GLY A 24 18.55 -3.63 -2.03
N GLN A 25 17.29 -4.07 -2.09
CA GLN A 25 16.50 -4.04 -3.33
C GLN A 25 16.26 -2.61 -3.82
N THR A 26 16.02 -1.67 -2.91
CA THR A 26 15.87 -0.25 -3.22
C THR A 26 17.15 0.34 -3.79
N ARG A 27 18.32 0.04 -3.19
CA ARG A 27 19.60 0.46 -3.76
C ARG A 27 19.77 -0.05 -5.18
N HIS A 28 19.52 -1.35 -5.39
CA HIS A 28 19.62 -1.96 -6.71
C HIS A 28 18.66 -1.33 -7.72
N LEU A 29 17.43 -1.00 -7.32
CA LEU A 29 16.47 -0.27 -8.17
C LEU A 29 17.01 1.10 -8.58
N ILE A 30 17.50 1.89 -7.64
CA ILE A 30 18.04 3.23 -7.90
C ILE A 30 19.19 3.16 -8.90
N ASP A 31 20.14 2.24 -8.68
CA ASP A 31 21.31 2.07 -9.54
C ASP A 31 20.88 1.61 -10.95
N THR A 32 19.90 0.71 -11.03
CA THR A 32 19.34 0.23 -12.29
C THR A 32 18.63 1.35 -13.06
N LEU A 33 17.83 2.17 -12.38
CA LEU A 33 17.15 3.33 -13.00
C LEU A 33 18.16 4.34 -13.55
N ARG A 34 19.26 4.61 -12.85
CA ARG A 34 20.32 5.52 -13.31
C ARG A 34 21.07 5.01 -14.52
N ALA A 35 21.30 3.69 -14.59
CA ALA A 35 22.07 3.07 -15.66
C ALA A 35 21.23 2.74 -16.91
N TYR A 36 19.90 2.78 -16.83
CA TYR A 36 19.04 2.36 -17.93
C TYR A 36 18.90 3.45 -19.00
N GLU A 37 19.51 3.22 -20.17
CA GLU A 37 19.56 4.18 -21.29
C GLU A 37 18.18 4.57 -21.85
N GLY A 38 17.16 3.73 -21.67
CA GLY A 38 15.80 3.97 -22.17
C GLY A 38 14.91 4.83 -21.26
N LEU A 39 15.46 5.41 -20.20
CA LEU A 39 14.75 6.25 -19.22
C LEU A 39 15.55 7.53 -18.98
N ASN A 40 14.90 8.69 -19.03
CA ASN A 40 15.51 9.90 -18.49
C ASN A 40 15.33 9.91 -16.96
N PHE A 41 16.40 9.56 -16.25
CA PHE A 41 16.37 9.46 -14.79
C PHE A 41 15.88 10.74 -14.09
N GLU A 42 16.19 11.93 -14.63
CA GLU A 42 15.81 13.22 -14.02
C GLU A 42 14.39 13.64 -14.39
N GLU A 43 13.99 13.43 -15.64
CA GLU A 43 12.79 14.05 -16.20
C GLU A 43 11.57 13.13 -16.25
N ASP A 44 11.74 11.81 -16.33
CA ASP A 44 10.60 10.90 -16.48
C ASP A 44 9.94 10.60 -15.13
N TRP A 45 8.60 10.59 -15.10
CA TRP A 45 7.87 10.11 -13.93
C TRP A 45 7.97 8.59 -13.80
N LYS A 46 8.23 8.12 -12.57
CA LYS A 46 8.39 6.71 -12.23
C LYS A 46 7.28 6.28 -11.29
N LEU A 47 6.65 5.14 -11.57
CA LEU A 47 5.65 4.54 -10.71
C LEU A 47 6.19 3.22 -10.14
N LEU A 48 6.43 3.19 -8.83
CA LEU A 48 6.86 1.98 -8.12
C LEU A 48 5.69 1.43 -7.32
N THR A 49 5.57 0.10 -7.25
CA THR A 49 4.65 -0.58 -6.34
C THR A 49 5.43 -1.50 -5.42
N ILE A 50 5.25 -1.32 -4.11
CA ILE A 50 5.83 -2.15 -3.05
C ILE A 50 4.69 -2.93 -2.38
N LEU A 51 4.79 -4.26 -2.41
CA LEU A 51 3.96 -5.17 -1.61
C LEU A 51 4.92 -6.09 -0.84
N MET A 52 5.11 -5.81 0.45
CA MET A 52 6.09 -6.49 1.29
C MET A 52 5.59 -6.60 2.74
N GLY A 53 6.15 -7.53 3.51
CA GLY A 53 5.77 -7.80 4.91
C GLY A 53 5.07 -9.14 5.14
N MET A 54 4.53 -9.78 4.10
CA MET A 54 3.90 -11.10 4.23
C MET A 54 4.91 -12.19 4.62
N ASN A 55 6.13 -12.15 4.06
CA ASN A 55 7.19 -13.08 4.44
C ASN A 55 7.66 -12.82 5.88
N ASP A 56 7.75 -11.55 6.31
CA ASP A 56 8.06 -11.21 7.71
C ASP A 56 7.05 -11.86 8.68
N ILE A 57 5.75 -11.86 8.36
CA ILE A 57 4.73 -12.56 9.14
C ILE A 57 4.92 -14.09 9.06
N CYS A 58 5.20 -14.63 7.87
CA CYS A 58 5.46 -16.06 7.67
C CYS A 58 6.69 -16.59 8.42
N ASP A 59 7.66 -15.71 8.72
CA ASP A 59 8.90 -16.02 9.43
C ASP A 59 8.94 -15.50 10.87
N TYR A 60 7.90 -14.78 11.32
CA TYR A 60 7.86 -14.10 12.62
C TYR A 60 8.30 -14.98 13.81
N CYS A 61 7.80 -16.21 13.88
CA CYS A 61 8.13 -17.15 14.95
C CYS A 61 9.56 -17.71 14.90
N LYS A 62 10.28 -17.55 13.77
CA LYS A 62 11.66 -18.02 13.59
C LYS A 62 12.66 -17.04 14.20
N ASP A 63 12.39 -15.75 14.09
CA ASP A 63 13.12 -14.67 14.76
C ASP A 63 12.21 -13.46 14.99
N LYS A 64 11.57 -13.42 16.17
CA LYS A 64 10.62 -12.37 16.53
C LYS A 64 11.26 -10.98 16.60
N ALA A 65 12.58 -10.88 16.78
CA ALA A 65 13.26 -9.60 16.81
C ALA A 65 13.50 -9.10 15.39
N LEU A 66 14.10 -9.93 14.52
CA LEU A 66 14.38 -9.58 13.13
C LEU A 66 13.10 -9.25 12.36
N PHE A 67 12.06 -10.07 12.48
CA PHE A 67 10.79 -9.91 11.78
C PHE A 67 9.71 -9.20 12.61
N SER A 68 10.13 -8.41 13.60
CA SER A 68 9.23 -7.59 14.40
C SER A 68 8.53 -6.50 13.58
N VAL A 69 7.40 -6.00 14.08
CA VAL A 69 6.72 -4.84 13.51
C VAL A 69 7.65 -3.62 13.46
N ASP A 70 8.48 -3.43 14.49
CA ASP A 70 9.38 -2.27 14.56
C ASP A 70 10.47 -2.34 13.48
N ASN A 71 11.05 -3.52 13.23
CA ASN A 71 12.00 -3.69 12.12
C ASN A 71 11.33 -3.58 10.75
N PHE A 72 10.12 -4.10 10.59
CA PHE A 72 9.32 -3.89 9.37
C PHE A 72 9.16 -2.40 9.06
N ILE A 73 8.74 -1.60 10.04
CA ILE A 73 8.59 -0.15 9.88
C ILE A 73 9.93 0.54 9.68
N HIS A 74 10.98 0.12 10.37
CA HIS A 74 12.33 0.67 10.21
C HIS A 74 12.83 0.49 8.78
N TYR A 75 12.84 -0.74 8.26
CA TYR A 75 13.37 -1.02 6.92
C TYR A 75 12.49 -0.44 5.80
N MET A 76 11.17 -0.39 5.99
CA MET A 76 10.27 0.34 5.09
C MET A 76 10.63 1.82 5.06
N THR A 77 10.81 2.44 6.23
CA THR A 77 11.19 3.84 6.37
C THR A 77 12.51 4.14 5.65
N VAL A 78 13.57 3.38 5.93
CA VAL A 78 14.89 3.55 5.31
C VAL A 78 14.79 3.48 3.79
N SER A 79 14.01 2.52 3.27
CA SER A 79 13.85 2.33 1.82
C SER A 79 13.08 3.48 1.17
N LEU A 80 12.02 3.98 1.80
CA LEU A 80 11.25 5.12 1.30
C LEU A 80 12.06 6.43 1.36
N GLU A 81 12.87 6.62 2.40
CA GLU A 81 13.79 7.77 2.48
C GLU A 81 14.87 7.73 1.40
N MET A 82 15.44 6.56 1.13
CA MET A 82 16.39 6.39 0.02
C MET A 82 15.75 6.80 -1.31
N LEU A 83 14.54 6.35 -1.61
CA LEU A 83 13.82 6.73 -2.83
C LEU A 83 13.55 8.24 -2.88
N MET A 84 13.03 8.82 -1.80
CA MET A 84 12.69 10.25 -1.72
C MET A 84 13.90 11.17 -1.89
N ASN A 85 15.06 10.73 -1.40
CA ASN A 85 16.29 11.51 -1.44
C ASN A 85 17.04 11.38 -2.78
N GLU A 86 16.88 10.26 -3.48
CA GLU A 86 17.75 9.93 -4.61
C GLU A 86 17.05 9.80 -5.96
N VAL A 87 15.71 9.67 -5.99
CA VAL A 87 14.94 9.46 -7.23
C VAL A 87 13.98 10.62 -7.44
N PRO A 88 14.22 11.48 -8.44
CA PRO A 88 13.28 12.54 -8.79
C PRO A 88 12.06 11.98 -9.52
N ARG A 89 10.93 12.70 -9.41
CA ARG A 89 9.67 12.44 -10.12
C ARG A 89 9.18 11.00 -9.92
N MET A 90 8.79 10.68 -8.70
CA MET A 90 8.40 9.31 -8.36
C MET A 90 7.12 9.24 -7.53
N ILE A 91 6.22 8.35 -7.91
CA ILE A 91 5.07 7.93 -7.11
C ILE A 91 5.34 6.50 -6.64
N VAL A 92 5.28 6.29 -5.33
CA VAL A 92 5.44 4.97 -4.72
C VAL A 92 4.10 4.52 -4.17
N ASN A 93 3.50 3.52 -4.79
CA ASN A 93 2.39 2.78 -4.20
C ASN A 93 2.94 1.80 -3.16
N VAL A 94 2.46 1.88 -1.93
CA VAL A 94 2.67 0.82 -0.94
C VAL A 94 1.35 0.12 -0.71
N VAL A 95 1.28 -1.15 -1.11
CA VAL A 95 0.07 -1.97 -0.96
C VAL A 95 -0.01 -2.49 0.47
N GLN A 96 -1.19 -2.35 1.09
CA GLN A 96 -1.42 -2.86 2.43
C GLN A 96 -1.33 -4.39 2.48
N ILE A 97 -0.79 -4.92 3.58
CA ILE A 97 -0.72 -6.36 3.84
C ILE A 97 -2.13 -6.89 4.10
N LEU A 98 -2.50 -8.04 3.56
CA LEU A 98 -3.78 -8.69 3.83
C LEU A 98 -3.80 -9.40 5.21
N PRO A 99 -4.98 -9.68 5.78
CA PRO A 99 -5.11 -10.62 6.89
C PRO A 99 -4.68 -12.03 6.45
N MET A 100 -3.64 -12.57 7.06
CA MET A 100 -3.05 -13.84 6.63
C MET A 100 -3.75 -15.06 7.24
N GLN A 101 -4.51 -14.90 8.34
CA GLN A 101 -5.13 -16.02 9.07
C GLN A 101 -5.99 -16.91 8.17
N THR A 102 -6.79 -16.31 7.29
CA THR A 102 -7.75 -17.00 6.43
C THR A 102 -7.07 -17.76 5.29
N LEU A 103 -5.80 -17.46 4.97
CA LEU A 103 -5.00 -18.23 4.02
C LEU A 103 -4.76 -19.68 4.48
N ARG A 104 -4.91 -19.98 5.78
CA ARG A 104 -4.88 -21.37 6.30
C ARG A 104 -5.98 -22.27 5.72
N GLU A 105 -7.04 -21.68 5.15
CA GLU A 105 -8.09 -22.42 4.46
C GLU A 105 -7.71 -22.81 3.01
N VAL A 106 -6.69 -22.17 2.45
CA VAL A 106 -6.20 -22.41 1.09
C VAL A 106 -5.28 -23.63 1.12
N GLN A 107 -5.88 -24.82 1.10
CA GLN A 107 -5.17 -26.09 1.20
C GLN A 107 -5.79 -27.17 0.31
N LYS A 108 -4.94 -28.05 -0.22
CA LYS A 108 -5.31 -29.29 -0.92
C LYS A 108 -4.36 -30.41 -0.50
N PRO A 109 -4.78 -31.69 -0.57
CA PRO A 109 -3.91 -32.84 -0.28
C PRO A 109 -2.96 -33.11 -1.46
N THR A 110 -2.12 -32.13 -1.82
CA THR A 110 -1.13 -32.23 -2.90
C THR A 110 0.26 -31.93 -2.34
N PRO A 111 1.33 -32.54 -2.89
CA PRO A 111 2.69 -32.26 -2.44
C PRO A 111 3.07 -30.78 -2.48
N GLY A 112 2.61 -30.04 -3.50
CA GLY A 112 2.86 -28.61 -3.62
C GLY A 112 2.29 -27.80 -2.45
N CYS A 113 1.04 -28.05 -2.06
CA CYS A 113 0.41 -27.32 -0.96
C CYS A 113 1.00 -27.69 0.41
N LEU A 114 1.62 -28.87 0.55
CA LEU A 114 2.40 -29.20 1.76
C LEU A 114 3.62 -28.29 1.93
N LEU A 115 4.14 -27.71 0.85
CA LEU A 115 5.29 -26.81 0.91
C LEU A 115 4.98 -25.48 1.61
N GLN A 116 3.70 -25.08 1.74
CA GLN A 116 3.32 -23.90 2.53
C GLN A 116 3.90 -23.95 3.95
N ARG A 117 4.01 -25.14 4.54
CA ARG A 117 4.62 -25.34 5.86
C ARG A 117 6.10 -24.98 5.88
N SER A 118 6.80 -25.12 4.75
CA SER A 118 8.21 -24.74 4.64
C SER A 118 8.37 -23.23 4.54
N PHE A 119 7.54 -22.54 3.76
CA PHE A 119 7.72 -21.12 3.46
C PHE A 119 6.97 -20.19 4.42
N CYS A 120 5.92 -20.69 5.09
CA CYS A 120 5.08 -19.91 5.99
C CYS A 120 4.68 -20.73 7.24
N SER A 121 5.67 -21.38 7.85
CA SER A 121 5.46 -22.28 9.00
C SER A 121 4.72 -21.59 10.15
N CYS A 122 5.05 -20.33 10.44
CA CYS A 122 4.47 -19.60 11.56
C CYS A 122 2.95 -19.42 11.43
N LEU A 123 2.41 -19.38 10.21
CA LEU A 123 0.98 -19.31 9.95
C LEU A 123 0.31 -20.69 9.91
N ILE A 124 0.95 -21.66 9.25
CA ILE A 124 0.32 -22.93 8.90
C ILE A 124 0.41 -23.97 10.02
N GLU A 125 1.53 -24.04 10.73
CA GLU A 125 1.78 -25.09 11.73
C GLU A 125 0.99 -24.95 13.04
N PRO A 126 0.77 -23.73 13.59
CA PRO A 126 0.04 -23.60 14.83
C PRO A 126 -1.37 -24.21 14.77
N VAL A 127 -1.76 -24.89 15.84
CA VAL A 127 -3.11 -25.47 15.97
C VAL A 127 -4.15 -24.35 16.01
N ALA A 128 -5.36 -24.63 15.52
CA ALA A 128 -6.46 -23.68 15.59
C ALA A 128 -6.71 -23.22 17.05
N ARG A 129 -6.90 -21.90 17.24
CA ARG A 129 -7.13 -21.23 18.55
C ARG A 129 -5.96 -21.30 19.55
N SER A 130 -4.78 -21.73 19.12
CA SER A 130 -3.56 -21.71 19.93
C SER A 130 -3.12 -20.28 20.28
N PRO A 131 -2.39 -20.08 21.39
CA PRO A 131 -1.78 -18.79 21.72
C PRO A 131 -0.85 -18.28 20.62
N GLU A 132 -0.09 -19.15 19.98
CA GLU A 132 0.87 -18.81 18.92
C GLU A 132 0.16 -18.24 17.68
N LEU A 133 -0.95 -18.86 17.27
CA LEU A 133 -1.76 -18.32 16.17
C LEU A 133 -2.41 -16.99 16.53
N ARG A 134 -2.86 -16.83 17.79
CA ARG A 134 -3.46 -15.57 18.25
C ARG A 134 -2.45 -14.42 18.23
N GLU A 135 -1.24 -14.68 18.75
CA GLU A 135 -0.13 -13.74 18.70
C GLU A 135 0.19 -13.33 17.26
N LEU A 136 0.29 -14.29 16.33
CA LEU A 136 0.59 -13.98 14.93
C LEU A 136 -0.49 -13.10 14.28
N VAL A 137 -1.77 -13.34 14.59
CA VAL A 137 -2.88 -12.51 14.10
C VAL A 137 -2.78 -11.09 14.66
N GLU A 138 -2.48 -10.94 15.94
CA GLU A 138 -2.25 -9.62 16.56
C GLU A 138 -1.07 -8.89 15.92
N VAL A 139 0.02 -9.60 15.65
CA VAL A 139 1.19 -9.06 14.95
C VAL A 139 0.81 -8.60 13.54
N ASN A 140 0.10 -9.40 12.75
CA ASN A 140 -0.36 -9.01 11.41
C ASN A 140 -1.20 -7.72 11.44
N LEU A 141 -2.09 -7.58 12.43
CA LEU A 141 -2.89 -6.36 12.60
C LEU A 141 -2.02 -5.15 12.98
N GLU A 142 -1.00 -5.34 13.82
CA GLU A 142 -0.08 -4.26 14.19
C GLU A 142 0.83 -3.86 13.01
N PHE A 143 1.25 -4.78 12.14
CA PHE A 143 1.89 -4.47 10.85
C PHE A 143 1.02 -3.52 10.01
N GLN A 144 -0.25 -3.87 9.81
CA GLN A 144 -1.18 -3.04 9.02
C GLN A 144 -1.35 -1.64 9.63
N LYS A 145 -1.58 -1.58 10.95
CA LYS A 145 -1.79 -0.32 11.68
C LYS A 145 -0.56 0.57 11.65
N ARG A 146 0.63 0.03 11.90
CA ARG A 146 1.87 0.82 11.93
C ARG A 146 2.26 1.29 10.53
N LEU A 147 1.98 0.51 9.48
CA LEU A 147 2.17 0.94 8.10
C LEU A 147 1.25 2.13 7.75
N GLU A 148 -0.02 2.05 8.12
CA GLU A 148 -0.97 3.17 7.97
C GLU A 148 -0.49 4.43 8.69
N GLN A 149 -0.03 4.29 9.94
CA GLN A 149 0.51 5.42 10.70
C GLN A 149 1.73 6.05 10.03
N LEU A 150 2.64 5.23 9.50
CA LEU A 150 3.82 5.71 8.76
C LEU A 150 3.40 6.51 7.52
N LEU A 151 2.49 5.97 6.71
CA LEU A 151 2.17 6.50 5.38
C LEU A 151 1.08 7.56 5.36
N HIS A 152 0.28 7.70 6.41
CA HIS A 152 -0.66 8.81 6.56
C HIS A 152 0.00 10.10 7.08
N SER A 153 1.28 10.03 7.48
CA SER A 153 2.08 11.23 7.75
C SER A 153 2.41 11.99 6.47
N ASP A 154 2.83 13.26 6.60
CA ASP A 154 3.33 14.08 5.50
C ASP A 154 4.83 13.84 5.21
N ARG A 155 5.46 12.88 5.89
CA ARG A 155 6.91 12.61 5.81
C ARG A 155 7.40 12.31 4.39
N PHE A 156 6.59 11.63 3.58
CA PHE A 156 6.99 11.13 2.26
C PHE A 156 6.24 11.83 1.13
N PHE A 157 6.17 13.16 1.20
CA PHE A 157 5.50 13.99 0.20
C PHE A 157 6.32 15.24 -0.14
N ARG A 158 6.50 15.50 -1.44
CA ARG A 158 7.01 16.74 -2.05
C ARG A 158 6.30 16.98 -3.38
N ASP A 159 6.62 18.08 -4.06
CA ASP A 159 6.02 18.43 -5.36
C ASP A 159 6.35 17.41 -6.47
N ASP A 160 7.48 16.69 -6.36
CA ASP A 160 7.98 15.72 -7.33
C ASP A 160 8.04 14.28 -6.78
N PHE A 161 7.55 14.04 -5.57
CA PHE A 161 7.65 12.74 -4.92
C PHE A 161 6.47 12.48 -3.98
N ALA A 162 5.86 11.29 -4.07
CA ALA A 162 4.81 10.91 -3.13
C ALA A 162 4.81 9.41 -2.85
N VAL A 163 4.64 9.05 -1.58
CA VAL A 163 4.30 7.67 -1.17
C VAL A 163 2.82 7.62 -0.82
N VAL A 164 2.11 6.66 -1.41
CA VAL A 164 0.66 6.51 -1.30
C VAL A 164 0.33 5.10 -0.83
N LEU A 165 -0.40 5.01 0.28
CA LEU A 165 -0.95 3.74 0.73
C LEU A 165 -2.09 3.30 -0.19
N GLN A 166 -2.08 2.03 -0.62
CA GLN A 166 -3.14 1.41 -1.39
C GLN A 166 -3.78 0.29 -0.54
N PRO A 167 -4.85 0.60 0.22
CA PRO A 167 -5.37 -0.27 1.27
C PRO A 167 -6.32 -1.36 0.78
N PHE A 168 -6.52 -1.55 -0.53
CA PHE A 168 -7.55 -2.48 -1.05
C PHE A 168 -7.49 -3.91 -0.49
N LEU A 169 -6.32 -4.39 -0.05
CA LEU A 169 -6.14 -5.71 0.56
C LEU A 169 -6.38 -5.78 2.07
N LYS A 170 -6.57 -4.66 2.76
CA LYS A 170 -6.61 -4.57 4.22
C LYS A 170 -7.56 -5.57 4.90
N HIS A 171 -8.66 -5.88 4.25
CA HIS A 171 -9.70 -6.81 4.74
C HIS A 171 -10.01 -7.93 3.76
N ALA A 172 -9.12 -8.19 2.79
CA ALA A 172 -9.38 -9.15 1.73
C ALA A 172 -9.29 -10.59 2.25
N ASP A 173 -10.39 -11.32 2.13
CA ASP A 173 -10.47 -12.75 2.32
C ASP A 173 -10.17 -13.51 1.02
N PRO A 174 -9.70 -14.77 1.13
CA PRO A 174 -9.55 -15.65 -0.01
C PRO A 174 -10.85 -15.77 -0.83
N PRO A 175 -10.76 -15.79 -2.16
CA PRO A 175 -11.93 -15.93 -3.02
C PRO A 175 -12.61 -17.29 -2.82
N ARG A 176 -13.94 -17.30 -2.86
CA ARG A 176 -14.77 -18.49 -2.68
C ARG A 176 -15.73 -18.67 -3.85
N LEU A 177 -16.00 -19.93 -4.18
CA LEU A 177 -17.07 -20.32 -5.09
C LEU A 177 -18.44 -20.12 -4.42
N PRO A 178 -19.56 -20.13 -5.18
CA PRO A 178 -20.92 -20.12 -4.60
C PRO A 178 -21.19 -21.23 -3.58
N SER A 179 -20.40 -22.32 -3.64
CA SER A 179 -20.43 -23.41 -2.65
C SER A 179 -19.79 -23.07 -1.29
N GLY A 180 -19.18 -21.90 -1.14
CA GLY A 180 -18.41 -21.48 0.05
C GLY A 180 -16.98 -22.04 0.14
N ARG A 181 -16.61 -22.95 -0.76
CA ARG A 181 -15.24 -23.48 -0.86
C ARG A 181 -14.29 -22.45 -1.47
N ILE A 182 -13.03 -22.47 -1.07
CA ILE A 182 -11.97 -21.66 -1.69
C ILE A 182 -11.95 -21.88 -3.21
N ASP A 183 -11.97 -20.81 -3.98
CA ASP A 183 -11.73 -20.84 -5.41
C ASP A 183 -10.22 -21.01 -5.66
N MET A 184 -9.82 -22.27 -5.75
CA MET A 184 -8.43 -22.67 -5.93
C MET A 184 -7.87 -22.31 -7.31
N THR A 185 -8.66 -21.74 -8.23
CA THR A 185 -8.12 -21.23 -9.52
C THR A 185 -7.30 -19.95 -9.36
N PHE A 186 -7.43 -19.28 -8.20
CA PHE A 186 -6.63 -18.10 -7.85
C PHE A 186 -5.23 -18.41 -7.34
N PHE A 187 -4.94 -19.66 -6.94
CA PHE A 187 -3.69 -20.02 -6.29
C PHE A 187 -2.90 -21.03 -7.11
N THR A 188 -1.57 -20.91 -7.11
CA THR A 188 -0.70 -21.85 -7.81
C THR A 188 -0.65 -23.21 -7.09
N HIS A 189 0.16 -24.14 -7.61
CA HIS A 189 0.27 -25.50 -7.09
C HIS A 189 0.78 -25.57 -5.64
N ASP A 190 1.41 -24.49 -5.15
CA ASP A 190 1.83 -24.36 -3.75
C ASP A 190 0.72 -23.90 -2.81
N CYS A 191 -0.49 -23.64 -3.31
CA CYS A 191 -1.62 -23.09 -2.57
C CYS A 191 -1.36 -21.71 -1.92
N PHE A 192 -0.26 -21.02 -2.22
CA PHE A 192 0.14 -19.79 -1.54
C PHE A 192 0.22 -18.61 -2.51
N HIS A 193 1.01 -18.74 -3.58
CA HIS A 193 1.15 -17.68 -4.56
C HIS A 193 -0.07 -17.61 -5.47
N PHE A 194 -0.35 -16.43 -6.01
CA PHE A 194 -1.46 -16.22 -6.93
C PHE A 194 -1.15 -16.71 -8.35
N THR A 195 -2.16 -17.23 -9.04
CA THR A 195 -2.10 -17.45 -10.49
C THR A 195 -2.24 -16.12 -11.23
N MET A 196 -2.14 -16.16 -12.57
CA MET A 196 -2.44 -15.00 -13.42
C MET A 196 -3.82 -14.40 -13.08
N LYS A 197 -4.84 -15.24 -12.86
CA LYS A 197 -6.19 -14.79 -12.45
C LYS A 197 -6.15 -13.96 -11.17
N GLY A 198 -5.40 -14.39 -10.15
CA GLY A 198 -5.27 -13.64 -8.91
C GLY A 198 -4.49 -12.33 -9.11
N HIS A 199 -3.40 -12.38 -9.88
CA HIS A 199 -2.64 -11.18 -10.22
C HIS A 199 -3.46 -10.14 -11.01
N GLU A 200 -4.35 -10.59 -11.90
CA GLU A 200 -5.27 -9.71 -12.62
C GLU A 200 -6.21 -8.95 -11.67
N GLU A 201 -6.85 -9.63 -10.72
CA GLU A 201 -7.73 -8.98 -9.75
C GLU A 201 -6.97 -8.04 -8.79
N LEU A 202 -5.77 -8.42 -8.37
CA LEU A 202 -4.88 -7.54 -7.59
C LEU A 202 -4.53 -6.26 -8.36
N ALA A 203 -4.22 -6.38 -9.65
CA ALA A 203 -3.90 -5.25 -10.50
C ALA A 203 -5.10 -4.30 -10.68
N LYS A 204 -6.32 -4.83 -10.82
CA LYS A 204 -7.55 -4.02 -10.88
C LYS A 204 -7.81 -3.29 -9.56
N GLY A 205 -7.62 -3.96 -8.43
CA GLY A 205 -7.75 -3.34 -7.10
C GLY A 205 -6.77 -2.17 -6.92
N LEU A 206 -5.50 -2.38 -7.26
CA LEU A 206 -4.47 -1.34 -7.24
C LEU A 206 -4.80 -0.17 -8.17
N TRP A 207 -5.18 -0.48 -9.42
CA TRP A 207 -5.58 0.53 -10.41
C TRP A 207 -6.67 1.44 -9.88
N ASN A 208 -7.76 0.86 -9.38
CA ASN A 208 -8.87 1.62 -8.83
C ASN A 208 -8.43 2.51 -7.65
N ASN A 209 -7.61 1.96 -6.74
CA ASN A 209 -7.10 2.67 -5.58
C ASN A 209 -6.23 3.89 -5.95
N MET A 210 -5.45 3.83 -7.03
CA MET A 210 -4.66 4.98 -7.52
C MET A 210 -5.53 6.16 -7.98
N PHE A 211 -6.72 5.88 -8.54
CA PHE A 211 -7.64 6.90 -9.06
C PHE A 211 -8.80 7.22 -8.11
N GLN A 212 -8.69 6.80 -6.84
CA GLN A 212 -9.63 7.13 -5.79
C GLN A 212 -8.99 8.09 -4.77
N PRO A 213 -9.72 9.10 -4.29
CA PRO A 213 -9.18 10.04 -3.32
C PRO A 213 -8.90 9.36 -1.98
N GLU A 214 -7.93 9.89 -1.24
CA GLU A 214 -7.69 9.46 0.14
C GLU A 214 -8.96 9.52 0.99
N GLY A 215 -9.18 8.48 1.79
CA GLY A 215 -10.42 8.25 2.55
C GLY A 215 -11.59 7.68 1.73
N GLY A 216 -11.48 7.65 0.40
CA GLY A 216 -12.46 7.07 -0.52
C GLY A 216 -11.94 5.89 -1.33
N LYS A 217 -10.77 5.35 -0.98
CA LYS A 217 -10.19 4.17 -1.63
C LYS A 217 -11.02 2.92 -1.32
N MET A 218 -11.28 2.12 -2.34
CA MET A 218 -11.96 0.83 -2.24
C MET A 218 -11.17 -0.09 -1.30
N ILE A 219 -11.89 -0.80 -0.43
CA ILE A 219 -11.39 -1.94 0.33
C ILE A 219 -12.13 -3.19 -0.15
N VAL A 220 -11.39 -4.21 -0.57
CA VAL A 220 -11.95 -5.46 -1.07
C VAL A 220 -12.23 -6.38 0.11
N SER A 221 -13.42 -6.95 0.17
CA SER A 221 -13.77 -8.00 1.14
C SER A 221 -13.29 -9.37 0.69
N SER A 222 -13.38 -9.69 -0.60
CA SER A 222 -12.74 -10.86 -1.24
C SER A 222 -12.71 -10.68 -2.75
N PHE A 223 -11.96 -11.52 -3.47
CA PHE A 223 -11.95 -11.58 -4.94
C PHE A 223 -12.95 -12.60 -5.50
N SER A 224 -13.97 -12.97 -4.72
CA SER A 224 -15.01 -13.92 -5.16
C SER A 224 -15.84 -13.36 -6.32
N ASP A 225 -16.08 -12.04 -6.29
CA ASP A 225 -16.68 -11.27 -7.37
C ASP A 225 -15.58 -10.49 -8.12
N PRO A 226 -15.61 -10.45 -9.47
CA PRO A 226 -14.61 -9.71 -10.24
C PRO A 226 -14.64 -8.21 -9.93
N ILE A 227 -13.46 -7.60 -9.85
CA ILE A 227 -13.33 -6.16 -9.66
C ILE A 227 -13.61 -5.45 -10.99
N GLY A 228 -14.59 -4.54 -10.97
CA GLY A 228 -14.83 -3.62 -12.08
C GLY A 228 -13.74 -2.55 -12.15
N LEU A 229 -13.12 -2.36 -13.32
CA LEU A 229 -12.15 -1.28 -13.54
C LEU A 229 -12.85 0.08 -13.61
N ILE A 230 -12.31 1.07 -12.92
CA ILE A 230 -12.73 2.46 -13.08
C ILE A 230 -11.91 3.16 -14.15
N CYS A 231 -12.58 4.00 -14.93
CA CYS A 231 -11.92 4.98 -15.78
C CYS A 231 -11.66 6.26 -14.96
N PRO A 232 -10.46 6.86 -15.03
CA PRO A 232 -10.20 8.15 -14.40
C PRO A 232 -11.21 9.20 -14.89
N PRO A 233 -11.83 9.99 -14.01
CA PRO A 233 -12.84 10.96 -14.41
C PRO A 233 -12.18 12.14 -15.14
N THR A 234 -12.89 12.73 -16.10
CA THR A 234 -12.38 13.84 -16.92
C THR A 234 -12.01 15.08 -16.12
N ASN A 235 -12.64 15.30 -14.97
CA ASN A 235 -12.33 16.42 -14.07
C ASN A 235 -11.09 16.18 -13.19
N HIS A 236 -10.61 14.94 -13.06
CA HIS A 236 -9.38 14.58 -12.34
C HIS A 236 -8.78 13.29 -12.90
N PRO A 237 -8.09 13.35 -14.07
CA PRO A 237 -7.53 12.17 -14.73
C PRO A 237 -6.18 11.72 -14.14
N TYR A 238 -5.86 12.11 -12.90
CA TYR A 238 -4.55 11.90 -12.28
C TYR A 238 -4.61 10.96 -11.07
N ILE A 239 -3.47 10.33 -10.75
CA ILE A 239 -3.28 9.55 -9.52
C ILE A 239 -3.41 10.48 -8.31
N PHE A 240 -4.14 10.04 -7.28
CA PHE A 240 -4.21 10.76 -6.02
C PHE A 240 -2.96 10.50 -5.17
N THR A 241 -2.26 11.56 -4.77
CA THR A 241 -0.95 11.47 -4.10
C THR A 241 -0.86 12.13 -2.72
N ARG A 242 -1.87 12.91 -2.31
CA ARG A 242 -1.80 13.71 -1.08
C ARG A 242 -2.45 12.98 0.11
N PRO A 243 -1.72 12.66 1.20
CA PRO A 243 -2.27 11.98 2.37
C PRO A 243 -3.31 12.83 3.11
N ILE A 244 -4.20 12.18 3.88
CA ILE A 244 -5.31 12.80 4.62
C ILE A 244 -4.83 13.95 5.52
N ALA A 245 -3.72 13.78 6.24
CA ALA A 245 -3.17 14.78 7.16
C ALA A 245 -2.74 16.09 6.46
N ALA A 246 -2.39 16.04 5.17
CA ALA A 246 -2.02 17.21 4.39
C ALA A 246 -3.24 17.99 3.83
N ARG A 247 -4.45 17.42 3.89
CA ARG A 247 -5.70 18.12 3.50
C ARG A 247 -6.31 18.93 4.64
N SER A 248 -5.98 18.64 5.89
CA SER A 248 -6.46 19.39 7.08
C SER A 248 -5.72 20.72 7.32
N GLY A 249 -4.79 21.12 6.44
CA GLY A 249 -4.12 22.41 6.48
C GLY A 249 -4.89 23.54 5.78
N ARG A 250 -5.63 24.34 6.58
CA ARG A 250 -6.25 25.67 6.34
C ARG A 250 -7.17 25.84 5.10
N PRO A 251 -8.44 26.26 5.29
CA PRO A 251 -9.14 26.99 4.23
C PRO A 251 -8.31 28.22 3.86
N ARG A 252 -8.01 28.40 2.56
CA ARG A 252 -7.57 29.71 2.08
C ARG A 252 -8.70 30.68 2.40
N LEU A 253 -8.53 31.51 3.45
CA LEU A 253 -9.30 32.75 3.55
C LEU A 253 -9.00 33.50 2.26
N ARG A 254 -9.99 33.58 1.37
CA ARG A 254 -9.99 34.60 0.32
C ARG A 254 -9.94 35.93 1.06
N SER A 255 -8.83 36.65 0.97
CA SER A 255 -8.80 38.06 1.34
C SER A 255 -9.71 38.80 0.36
N GLY A 256 -11.00 38.85 0.68
CA GLY A 256 -11.90 39.83 0.09
C GLY A 256 -11.41 41.19 0.56
N ALA A 257 -10.90 42.01 -0.37
CA ALA A 257 -10.73 43.42 -0.13
C ALA A 257 -12.10 43.99 0.29
N GLN A 258 -12.25 44.31 1.58
CA GLN A 258 -13.37 45.12 2.04
C GLN A 258 -13.08 46.56 1.63
N THR A 259 -13.64 46.96 0.49
CA THR A 259 -13.80 48.38 0.16
C THR A 259 -14.90 48.92 1.08
N VAL A 260 -14.50 49.57 2.18
CA VAL A 260 -15.41 50.30 3.05
C VAL A 260 -15.80 51.60 2.33
N PHE A 261 -17.03 51.68 1.83
CA PHE A 261 -17.66 52.94 1.48
C PHE A 261 -18.18 53.61 2.76
N LEU A 262 -17.52 54.68 3.21
CA LEU A 262 -18.10 55.59 4.19
C LEU A 262 -19.14 56.47 3.50
N LEU A 263 -20.42 56.23 3.79
CA LEU A 263 -21.50 57.19 3.57
C LEU A 263 -21.74 57.96 4.87
N LEU A 264 -21.28 59.20 4.91
CA LEU A 264 -21.63 60.18 5.94
C LEU A 264 -23.00 60.78 5.60
N SER A 265 -24.05 60.33 6.29
CA SER A 265 -25.34 61.02 6.34
C SER A 265 -25.39 61.90 7.60
N VAL A 266 -25.41 63.21 7.36
CA VAL A 266 -25.68 64.24 8.37
C VAL A 266 -27.19 64.27 8.63
N GLY A 267 -27.58 64.15 9.89
CA GLY A 267 -28.97 64.29 10.34
C GLY A 267 -29.02 64.75 11.79
N LEU A 268 -29.34 66.04 11.96
CA LEU A 268 -29.50 66.73 13.23
C LEU A 268 -30.69 66.23 14.06
N ALA A 269 -30.60 66.55 15.37
CA ALA A 269 -31.69 66.81 16.32
C ALA A 269 -32.44 65.57 16.84
N HIS A 270 -32.84 65.47 18.12
CA HIS A 270 -32.77 66.32 19.31
C HIS A 270 -33.29 65.43 20.47
N LEU A 271 -32.88 65.71 21.72
CA LEU A 271 -33.63 65.54 23.00
C LEU A 271 -34.21 64.13 23.28
N GLY A 272 -33.88 63.41 24.35
CA GLY A 272 -33.63 63.78 25.74
C GLY A 272 -34.45 62.84 26.63
N PHE A 273 -33.86 62.41 27.77
CA PHE A 273 -34.46 61.80 28.98
C PHE A 273 -35.53 60.71 28.78
N MET A 274 -35.33 59.47 29.23
CA MET A 274 -35.15 59.04 30.62
C MET A 274 -34.64 57.59 30.64
#